data_AF-W5TQ38-F1
#
_entry.id   AF-W5TQ38-F1
#
_cell.length_a   1.000
_cell.length_b   1.000
_cell.length_c   1.000
_cell.angle_alpha   90.00
_cell.angle_beta   90.00
_cell.angle_gamma   90.00
#
_symmetry.space_group_name_H-M   'P 1'
#
loop_
_entity.id
_entity.type
_entity.pdbx_description
1 polymer ?
#
loop_
_entity_poly.entity_id
_entity_poly.type
_entity_poly.pdbx_seq_one_letter_code
_entity_poly.pdbx_strand_id
1 'polypeptide(L)'
;MTANEKKPRSQSPVKALIDDARAGRLSVRMDLEKFVYLDRDCNFFKLGIRNIQQLMTQVSQQEHWGLGEGHVPDDGRDLVSSKTMVKRWREKSRGSENSVYAVLDSHFQTVDDFQTLFRAIREQITAQDQDLAAQYKQLEATLPQQSPAPQRLLGALGMHVD
;
A
#
# COMPACT_ATOMS: atom_id res chain seq x y z
N MET A 1 29.24 27.82 11.42
CA MET A 1 27.97 27.19 11.84
C MET A 1 27.16 26.93 10.59
N THR A 2 27.30 25.73 10.03
CA THR A 2 26.70 25.36 8.74
C THR A 2 25.26 24.94 8.93
N ALA A 3 24.39 25.53 8.11
CA ALA A 3 22.97 25.21 8.03
C ALA A 3 22.78 23.72 7.76
N ASN A 4 21.94 23.08 8.57
CA ASN A 4 21.54 21.69 8.40
C ASN A 4 20.66 21.61 7.14
N GLU A 5 21.29 21.28 6.01
CA GLU A 5 20.65 21.11 4.73
C GLU A 5 19.67 19.93 4.83
N LYS A 6 18.38 20.26 4.92
CA LYS A 6 17.28 19.30 5.03
C LYS A 6 17.23 18.51 3.73
N LYS A 7 17.91 17.36 3.68
CA LYS A 7 17.89 16.44 2.54
C LYS A 7 16.43 16.22 2.12
N PRO A 8 16.02 16.56 0.89
CA PRO A 8 14.66 16.31 0.46
C PRO A 8 14.42 14.81 0.60
N ARG A 9 13.34 14.41 1.29
CA ARG A 9 12.90 13.02 1.29
C ARG A 9 12.72 12.65 -0.18
N SER A 10 13.68 11.91 -0.72
CA SER A 10 13.61 11.32 -2.05
C SER A 10 12.22 10.72 -2.19
N GLN A 11 11.54 11.01 -3.30
CA GLN A 11 10.24 10.43 -3.62
C GLN A 11 10.23 8.96 -3.17
N SER A 12 9.25 8.59 -2.34
CA SER A 12 9.08 7.21 -1.86
C SER A 12 9.29 6.26 -3.05
N PRO A 13 10.16 5.25 -2.98
CA PRO A 13 10.45 4.37 -4.12
C PRO A 13 9.17 3.74 -4.69
N VAL A 14 8.13 3.59 -3.86
CA VAL A 14 6.81 3.13 -4.29
C VAL A 14 6.10 4.14 -5.19
N LYS A 15 6.27 5.45 -4.99
CA LYS A 15 5.67 6.48 -5.85
C LYS A 15 6.18 6.42 -7.28
N ALA A 16 7.48 6.19 -7.48
CA ALA A 16 8.03 6.00 -8.82
C ALA A 16 7.40 4.77 -9.50
N LEU A 17 7.20 3.69 -8.76
CA LEU A 17 6.52 2.49 -9.27
C LEU A 17 5.04 2.73 -9.61
N ILE A 18 4.35 3.61 -8.87
CA ILE A 18 2.96 4.00 -9.18
C ILE A 18 2.92 4.70 -10.55
N ASP A 19 3.85 5.61 -10.80
CA ASP A 19 3.93 6.32 -12.09
C ASP A 19 4.28 5.36 -13.24
N ASP A 20 5.18 4.40 -13.01
CA ASP A 20 5.49 3.34 -13.97
C ASP A 20 4.29 2.41 -14.24
N ALA A 21 3.52 2.05 -13.21
CA ALA A 21 2.30 1.27 -13.36
C ALA A 21 1.25 1.99 -14.20
N ARG A 22 1.01 3.28 -13.91
CA ARG A 22 0.06 4.11 -14.68
C ARG A 22 0.48 4.31 -16.12
N ALA A 23 1.79 4.35 -16.38
CA ALA A 23 2.32 4.44 -17.72
C ALA A 23 2.42 3.09 -18.45
N GLY A 24 1.97 1.99 -17.84
CA GLY A 24 2.08 0.64 -18.41
C GLY A 24 3.51 0.10 -18.52
N ARG A 25 4.48 0.75 -17.87
CA ARG A 25 5.90 0.33 -17.83
C ARG A 25 6.16 -0.74 -16.78
N LEU A 26 5.22 -0.96 -15.86
CA LEU A 26 5.26 -2.01 -14.86
C LEU A 26 4.13 -3.01 -15.09
N SER A 27 4.47 -4.30 -15.11
CA SER A 27 3.50 -5.39 -15.20
C SER A 27 3.74 -6.41 -14.09
N VAL A 28 2.66 -6.86 -13.46
CA VAL A 28 2.68 -7.93 -12.46
C VAL A 28 1.77 -9.04 -12.94
N ARG A 29 2.26 -10.28 -12.91
CA ARG A 29 1.45 -11.46 -13.18
C ARG A 29 0.80 -11.93 -11.89
N MET A 30 -0.50 -11.69 -11.76
CA MET A 30 -1.30 -12.07 -10.60
C MET A 30 -2.76 -12.21 -10.99
N ASP A 31 -3.47 -13.16 -10.37
CA ASP A 31 -4.90 -13.36 -10.59
C ASP A 31 -5.71 -12.15 -10.08
N LEU A 32 -6.78 -11.77 -10.79
CA LEU A 32 -7.63 -10.64 -10.40
C LEU A 32 -8.21 -10.78 -8.99
N GLU A 33 -8.52 -12.00 -8.57
CA GLU A 33 -8.99 -12.30 -7.22
C GLU A 33 -7.98 -11.86 -6.14
N LYS A 34 -6.67 -12.07 -6.39
CA LYS A 34 -5.61 -11.68 -5.44
C LYS A 34 -5.47 -10.17 -5.33
N PHE A 35 -5.72 -9.40 -6.41
CA PHE A 35 -5.79 -7.93 -6.33
C PHE A 35 -6.93 -7.48 -5.41
N VAL A 36 -8.09 -8.15 -5.47
CA VAL A 36 -9.24 -7.84 -4.61
C VAL A 36 -8.92 -8.12 -3.14
N TYR A 37 -8.32 -9.28 -2.84
CA TYR A 37 -7.91 -9.58 -1.46
C TYR A 37 -6.85 -8.61 -0.95
N LEU A 38 -5.84 -8.28 -1.76
CA LEU A 38 -4.82 -7.31 -1.37
C LEU A 38 -5.45 -5.95 -1.03
N ASP A 39 -6.38 -5.46 -1.86
CA ASP A 39 -7.06 -4.19 -1.58
C ASP A 39 -7.83 -4.23 -0.25
N ARG A 40 -8.55 -5.32 0.00
CA ARG A 40 -9.31 -5.53 1.24
C ARG A 40 -8.38 -5.59 2.45
N ASP A 41 -7.28 -6.31 2.36
CA ASP A 41 -6.33 -6.51 3.45
C ASP A 41 -5.59 -5.21 3.76
N CYS A 42 -5.24 -4.41 2.74
CA CYS A 42 -4.72 -3.05 2.93
C CYS A 42 -5.72 -2.16 3.69
N ASN A 43 -7.01 -2.20 3.32
CA ASN A 43 -8.05 -1.44 4.02
C ASN A 43 -8.17 -1.90 5.49
N PHE A 44 -8.22 -3.21 5.74
CA PHE A 44 -8.30 -3.77 7.08
C PHE A 44 -7.11 -3.31 7.95
N PHE A 45 -5.90 -3.39 7.42
CA PHE A 45 -4.70 -2.99 8.13
C PHE A 45 -4.67 -1.48 8.43
N LYS A 46 -5.05 -0.64 7.45
CA LYS A 46 -5.17 0.81 7.63
C LYS A 46 -6.20 1.21 8.68
N LEU A 47 -7.34 0.50 8.75
CA LEU A 47 -8.33 0.70 9.80
C LEU A 47 -7.77 0.35 11.18
N GLY A 48 -7.04 -0.78 11.30
CA GLY A 48 -6.35 -1.16 12.53
C GLY A 48 -5.38 -0.07 13.01
N ILE A 49 -4.60 0.50 12.10
CA ILE A 49 -3.71 1.64 12.39
C ILE A 49 -4.51 2.83 12.95
N ARG A 50 -5.59 3.23 12.29
CA ARG A 50 -6.39 4.39 12.71
C ARG A 50 -7.01 4.18 14.09
N ASN A 51 -7.46 2.97 14.38
CA ASN A 51 -7.99 2.62 15.71
C ASN A 51 -6.92 2.79 16.80
N ILE A 52 -5.71 2.27 16.59
CA ILE A 52 -4.60 2.43 17.55
C ILE A 52 -4.21 3.91 17.69
N GLN A 53 -4.15 4.64 16.58
CA GLN A 53 -3.87 6.08 16.59
C GLN A 53 -4.90 6.88 17.39
N GLN A 54 -6.19 6.53 17.30
CA GLN A 54 -7.25 7.15 18.09
C GLN A 54 -7.06 6.85 19.58
N LEU A 55 -6.77 5.60 19.94
CA LEU A 55 -6.46 5.23 21.33
C LEU A 55 -5.24 6.00 21.86
N MET A 56 -4.16 6.09 21.09
CA MET A 56 -2.98 6.87 21.49
C MET A 56 -3.27 8.36 21.62
N THR A 57 -4.21 8.89 20.84
CA THR A 57 -4.68 10.27 21.01
C THR A 57 -5.39 10.43 22.36
N GLN A 58 -6.29 9.52 22.72
CA GLN A 58 -6.96 9.51 24.02
C GLN A 58 -5.96 9.41 25.17
N VAL A 59 -5.00 8.48 25.09
CA VAL A 59 -3.91 8.35 26.07
C VAL A 59 -3.14 9.65 26.22
N SER A 60 -2.78 10.31 25.11
CA SER A 60 -2.04 11.58 25.17
C SER A 60 -2.83 12.73 25.80
N GLN A 61 -4.16 12.70 25.65
CA GLN A 61 -5.08 13.74 26.10
C GLN A 61 -5.66 13.48 27.50
N GLN A 62 -5.41 12.30 28.08
CA GLN A 62 -5.90 11.97 29.41
C GLN A 62 -5.40 13.00 30.43
N GLU A 63 -6.34 13.73 31.03
CA GLU A 63 -6.07 14.82 31.96
C GLU A 63 -5.49 14.29 33.28
N HIS A 64 -6.17 13.28 33.85
CA HIS A 64 -5.82 12.67 35.13
C HIS A 64 -5.58 11.16 35.00
N TRP A 65 -4.46 10.72 35.56
CA TRP A 65 -3.94 9.35 35.53
C TRP A 65 -3.99 8.67 36.90
N GLY A 66 -4.24 9.42 37.97
CA GLY A 66 -4.34 8.88 39.32
C GLY A 66 -3.01 8.38 39.90
N LEU A 67 -1.87 8.89 39.39
CA LEU A 67 -0.54 8.51 39.86
C LEU A 67 0.05 9.50 40.87
N GLY A 68 -0.67 10.57 41.20
CA GLY A 68 -0.16 11.68 42.00
C GLY A 68 0.55 12.74 41.16
N GLU A 69 0.31 12.79 39.85
CA GLU A 69 0.90 13.78 38.94
C GLU A 69 0.45 15.22 39.23
N GLY A 70 -0.68 15.40 39.91
CA GLY A 70 -1.15 16.70 40.41
C GLY A 70 -0.67 17.04 41.82
N HIS A 71 0.18 16.21 42.44
CA HIS A 71 0.66 16.44 43.80
C HIS A 71 1.41 17.78 43.89
N VAL A 72 0.97 18.62 44.82
CA VAL A 72 1.63 19.87 45.19
C VAL A 72 2.72 19.53 46.21
N PRO A 73 3.99 19.89 45.96
CA PRO A 73 5.06 19.61 46.91
C PRO A 73 4.76 20.14 48.31
N ASP A 74 5.03 19.34 49.34
CA ASP A 74 4.95 19.75 50.74
C ASP A 74 6.26 19.40 51.44
N ASP A 75 6.84 20.38 52.14
CA ASP A 75 8.11 20.26 52.86
C ASP A 75 9.23 19.60 52.02
N GLY A 76 9.38 20.04 50.76
CA GLY A 76 10.40 19.54 49.82
C GLY A 76 10.13 18.14 49.24
N ARG A 77 9.03 17.48 49.61
CA ARG A 77 8.64 16.16 49.07
C ARG A 77 7.70 16.35 47.89
N ASP A 78 8.14 15.94 46.70
CA ASP A 78 7.33 15.95 45.47
C ASP A 78 7.31 14.58 44.80
N LEU A 79 6.20 14.23 44.16
CA LEU A 79 6.02 13.02 43.37
C LEU A 79 6.54 13.22 41.94
N VAL A 80 7.83 13.53 41.82
CA VAL A 80 8.50 13.82 40.54
C VAL A 80 8.44 12.63 39.58
N SER A 81 8.52 11.40 40.09
CA SER A 81 8.40 10.18 39.30
C SER A 81 7.05 10.07 38.60
N SER A 82 5.95 10.37 39.30
CA SER A 82 4.59 10.36 38.75
C SER A 82 4.43 11.38 37.62
N LYS A 83 4.87 12.62 37.84
CA LYS A 83 4.88 13.68 36.81
C LYS A 83 5.70 13.27 35.59
N THR A 84 6.88 12.66 35.83
CA THR A 84 7.79 12.20 34.77
C THR A 84 7.18 11.07 33.95
N MET A 85 6.53 10.09 34.59
CA MET A 85 5.87 8.98 33.90
C MET A 85 4.74 9.47 33.01
N VAL A 86 3.85 10.32 33.53
CA VAL A 86 2.75 10.88 32.75
C VAL A 86 3.27 11.66 31.55
N LYS A 87 4.30 12.50 31.73
CA LYS A 87 4.95 13.21 30.62
C LYS A 87 5.46 12.23 29.55
N ARG A 88 6.19 11.18 29.94
CA ARG A 88 6.73 10.18 29.01
C ARG A 88 5.62 9.43 28.26
N TRP A 89 4.51 9.09 28.91
CA TRP A 89 3.39 8.44 28.25
C TRP A 89 2.71 9.34 27.22
N ARG A 90 2.54 10.63 27.52
CA ARG A 90 2.04 11.62 26.53
C ARG A 90 2.98 11.77 25.34
N GLU A 91 4.29 11.85 25.59
CA GLU A 91 5.31 11.93 24.53
C GLU A 91 5.35 10.67 23.65
N LYS A 92 5.28 9.48 24.27
CA LYS A 92 5.35 8.20 23.55
C LYS A 92 4.07 7.82 22.82
N SER A 93 2.92 8.31 23.26
CA SER A 93 1.65 8.09 22.56
C SER A 93 1.53 8.97 21.31
N ARG A 94 1.56 10.30 21.47
CA ARG A 94 1.36 11.26 20.37
C ARG A 94 2.33 12.46 20.36
N GLY A 95 2.96 12.79 21.48
CA GLY A 95 3.66 14.07 21.66
C GLY A 95 5.06 14.19 21.03
N SER A 96 5.51 13.25 20.19
CA SER A 96 6.85 13.29 19.59
C SER A 96 6.91 12.65 18.20
N GLU A 97 7.98 12.91 17.44
CA GLU A 97 8.19 12.28 16.13
C GLU A 97 8.43 10.76 16.21
N ASN A 98 8.85 10.27 17.38
CA ASN A 98 9.02 8.85 17.68
C ASN A 98 7.91 8.35 18.63
N SER A 99 6.71 8.88 18.47
CA SER A 99 5.53 8.39 19.16
C SER A 99 4.89 7.24 18.37
N VAL A 100 4.09 6.42 19.05
CA VAL A 100 3.31 5.35 18.41
C VAL A 100 2.44 5.94 17.28
N TYR A 101 1.80 7.09 17.53
CA TYR A 101 1.00 7.76 16.52
C TYR A 101 1.79 8.08 15.25
N ALA A 102 2.96 8.71 15.38
CA ALA A 102 3.79 9.15 14.27
C ALA A 102 4.37 7.97 13.47
N VAL A 103 4.84 6.93 14.18
CA VAL A 103 5.35 5.71 13.55
C VAL A 103 4.26 5.00 12.76
N LEU A 104 3.07 4.85 13.35
CA LEU A 104 1.94 4.23 12.66
C LEU A 104 1.43 5.07 11.49
N ASP A 105 1.53 6.40 11.54
CA ASP A 105 1.17 7.26 10.41
C ASP A 105 2.11 7.00 9.21
N SER A 106 3.42 6.88 9.47
CA SER A 106 4.39 6.47 8.45
C SER A 106 4.05 5.11 7.85
N HIS A 107 3.66 4.13 8.67
CA HIS A 107 3.22 2.82 8.18
C HIS A 107 1.92 2.89 7.36
N PHE A 108 0.97 3.73 7.78
CA PHE A 108 -0.27 3.97 7.04
C PHE A 108 0.04 4.48 5.62
N GLN A 109 0.93 5.47 5.49
CA GLN A 109 1.31 6.03 4.19
C GLN A 109 1.97 4.98 3.29
N THR A 110 2.86 4.16 3.84
CA THR A 110 3.48 3.06 3.07
C THR A 110 2.45 2.07 2.56
N VAL A 111 1.48 1.66 3.39
CA VAL A 111 0.41 0.73 2.98
C VAL A 111 -0.52 1.38 1.95
N ASP A 112 -0.80 2.67 2.08
CA ASP A 112 -1.59 3.44 1.12
C ASP A 112 -0.90 3.57 -0.25
N ASP A 113 0.41 3.82 -0.25
CA ASP A 113 1.24 3.83 -1.46
C ASP A 113 1.19 2.44 -2.15
N PHE A 114 1.35 1.35 -1.40
CA PHE A 114 1.25 -0.02 -1.95
C PHE A 114 -0.14 -0.31 -2.52
N GLN A 115 -1.20 0.02 -1.79
CA GLN A 115 -2.56 -0.18 -2.28
C GLN A 115 -2.80 0.58 -3.59
N THR A 116 -2.32 1.83 -3.66
CA THR A 116 -2.43 2.66 -4.87
C THR A 116 -1.67 2.04 -6.04
N LEU A 117 -0.47 1.53 -5.80
CA LEU A 117 0.32 0.83 -6.82
C LEU A 117 -0.45 -0.35 -7.41
N PHE A 118 -0.95 -1.26 -6.57
CA PHE A 118 -1.64 -2.46 -7.06
C PHE A 118 -2.99 -2.13 -7.74
N ARG A 119 -3.68 -1.06 -7.31
CA ARG A 119 -4.86 -0.55 -8.03
C ARG A 119 -4.51 -0.08 -9.43
N ALA A 120 -3.44 0.71 -9.58
CA ALA A 120 -2.98 1.20 -10.88
C ALA A 120 -2.60 0.05 -11.82
N ILE A 121 -1.91 -0.98 -11.31
CA ILE A 121 -1.56 -2.16 -12.11
C ILE A 121 -2.80 -2.92 -12.56
N ARG A 122 -3.77 -3.15 -11.66
CA ARG A 122 -5.03 -3.82 -11.99
C ARG A 122 -5.83 -3.06 -13.05
N GLU A 123 -5.91 -1.73 -12.91
CA GLU A 123 -6.59 -0.85 -13.88
C GLU A 123 -5.96 -0.99 -15.26
N GLN A 124 -4.63 -0.99 -15.35
CA GLN A 124 -3.91 -1.15 -16.60
C GLN A 124 -4.16 -2.52 -17.26
N ILE A 125 -4.11 -3.61 -16.48
CA ILE A 125 -4.40 -4.96 -16.99
C ILE A 125 -5.83 -5.03 -17.54
N THR A 126 -6.80 -4.51 -16.78
CA THR A 126 -8.21 -4.55 -17.16
C THR A 126 -8.49 -3.73 -18.42
N ALA A 127 -7.85 -2.55 -18.54
CA ALA A 127 -7.95 -1.72 -19.73
C ALA A 127 -7.36 -2.42 -20.97
N GLN A 128 -6.18 -3.03 -20.83
CA GLN A 128 -5.55 -3.77 -21.92
C GLN A 128 -6.41 -4.94 -22.42
N ASP A 129 -7.02 -5.71 -21.52
CA ASP A 129 -7.91 -6.81 -21.90
C ASP A 129 -9.16 -6.31 -22.65
N GLN A 130 -9.71 -5.17 -22.23
CA GLN A 130 -10.85 -4.53 -22.91
C GLN A 130 -10.49 -4.07 -24.32
N ASP A 131 -9.33 -3.43 -24.48
CA ASP A 131 -8.84 -2.95 -25.77
C ASP A 131 -8.59 -4.10 -26.75
N LEU A 132 -7.97 -5.19 -26.29
CA LEU A 132 -7.76 -6.39 -27.09
C LEU A 132 -9.09 -7.05 -27.51
N ALA A 133 -10.06 -7.13 -26.60
CA ALA A 133 -11.39 -7.66 -26.92
C ALA A 133 -12.13 -6.80 -27.95
N ALA A 134 -12.00 -5.46 -27.86
CA ALA A 134 -12.57 -4.54 -28.84
C ALA A 134 -11.90 -4.69 -30.21
N GLN A 135 -10.57 -4.78 -30.24
CA GLN A 135 -9.80 -4.98 -31.47
C GLN A 135 -10.16 -6.31 -32.14
N TYR A 136 -10.32 -7.39 -31.36
CA TYR A 136 -10.76 -8.68 -31.89
C TYR A 136 -12.11 -8.59 -32.59
N LYS A 137 -13.12 -7.96 -31.95
CA LYS A 137 -14.46 -7.78 -32.55
C LYS A 137 -14.42 -6.94 -33.82
N GLN A 138 -13.58 -5.91 -33.86
CA GLN A 138 -13.40 -5.10 -35.07
C GLN A 138 -12.78 -5.93 -36.19
N LEU A 139 -11.76 -6.72 -35.90
CA LEU A 139 -11.13 -7.62 -36.87
C LEU A 139 -12.11 -8.68 -37.36
N GLU A 140 -12.89 -9.29 -36.47
CA GLU A 140 -13.92 -10.26 -36.81
C GLU A 140 -14.98 -9.67 -37.77
N ALA A 141 -15.38 -8.41 -37.55
CA ALA A 141 -16.36 -7.72 -38.40
C ALA A 141 -15.81 -7.23 -39.75
N THR A 142 -14.49 -7.02 -39.86
CA THR A 142 -13.86 -6.37 -41.04
C THR A 142 -13.01 -7.29 -41.89
N LEU A 143 -12.50 -8.39 -41.34
CA LEU A 143 -11.67 -9.32 -42.08
C LEU A 143 -12.54 -10.18 -43.01
N PRO A 144 -12.17 -10.29 -44.30
CA PRO A 144 -12.84 -11.21 -45.22
C PRO A 144 -12.61 -12.66 -44.78
N GLN A 145 -13.63 -13.49 -44.96
CA GLN A 145 -13.56 -14.91 -44.63
C GLN A 145 -12.48 -15.59 -45.48
N GLN A 146 -11.42 -16.09 -44.83
CA GLN A 146 -10.36 -16.85 -45.48
C GLN A 146 -10.67 -18.35 -45.43
N SER A 147 -10.36 -19.06 -46.51
CA SER A 147 -10.40 -20.52 -46.53
C SER A 147 -9.48 -21.09 -45.44
N PRO A 148 -9.85 -22.20 -44.78
CA PRO A 148 -9.01 -22.84 -43.77
C PRO A 148 -7.60 -23.12 -44.31
N ALA A 149 -6.59 -22.97 -43.45
CA ALA A 149 -5.21 -23.28 -43.84
C ALA A 149 -5.10 -24.72 -44.37
N PRO A 150 -4.35 -24.96 -45.46
CA PRO A 150 -4.22 -26.30 -46.01
C PRO A 150 -3.60 -27.21 -44.95
N GLN A 151 -4.30 -28.30 -44.62
CA GLN A 151 -3.77 -29.36 -43.78
C GLN A 151 -2.53 -29.92 -44.48
N ARG A 152 -1.34 -29.60 -43.98
CA ARG A 152 -0.14 -30.35 -44.34
C ARG A 152 -0.33 -31.76 -43.79
N LEU A 153 -0.90 -32.63 -44.63
CA LEU A 153 -0.96 -34.06 -44.41
C LEU A 153 0.46 -34.53 -44.08
N LEU A 154 0.69 -34.94 -42.83
CA LEU A 154 1.95 -35.49 -42.38
C LEU A 154 2.23 -36.75 -43.19
N GLY A 155 3.24 -36.73 -44.06
CA GLY A 155 3.97 -37.92 -44.52
C GLY A 155 3.20 -38.95 -45.32
N ALA A 156 2.78 -38.61 -46.54
CA ALA A 156 2.78 -39.62 -47.61
C ALA A 156 4.24 -39.90 -47.98
N LEU A 157 4.82 -41.01 -47.51
CA LEU A 157 5.93 -41.72 -48.16
C LEU A 157 6.22 -43.07 -47.46
N GLY A 158 5.70 -44.14 -48.08
CA GLY A 158 6.45 -45.38 -48.31
C GLY A 158 6.44 -46.46 -47.24
N MET A 159 5.48 -47.38 -47.31
CA MET A 159 5.78 -48.83 -47.26
C MET A 159 4.86 -49.57 -48.24
N HIS A 160 5.47 -50.05 -49.32
CA HIS A 160 4.89 -51.04 -50.24
C HIS A 160 4.63 -52.33 -49.48
N VAL A 161 3.46 -52.91 -49.72
CA VAL A 161 3.18 -54.32 -49.45
C VAL A 161 3.43 -55.05 -50.76
N ASP A 162 4.44 -55.92 -50.76
CA ASP A 162 4.51 -57.17 -51.53
C ASP A 162 5.41 -58.14 -50.75
#